data_AF-A0A2K9ITK7-F1
#
_entry.id   AF-A0A2K9ITK7-F1
#
_cell.length_a   1.000
_cell.length_b   1.000
_cell.length_c   1.000
_cell.angle_alpha   90.00
_cell.angle_beta   90.00
_cell.angle_gamma   90.00
#
_symmetry.space_group_name_H-M   'P 1'
#
loop_
_entity.id
_entity.type
_entity.pdbx_description
1 polymer ?
#
loop_
_entity_poly.entity_id
_entity_poly.type
_entity_poly.pdbx_seq_one_letter_code
_entity_poly.pdbx_strand_id
1 'polypeptide(L)'
;MERKKIYTFADFMGGVFVIIGIIGFITIVASFDYEGYNDLEDSIYLLDEEEVQLEMMKDDLMSTWVVGIGTLLINVAIGVVLMTMGKIVRLLQEIRGPLQTSEPEHKELTETN
;
A
#
# COMPACT_ATOMS: atom_id res chain seq x y z
N MET A 1 16.62 -16.95 15.36
CA MET A 1 15.16 -17.14 15.22
C MET A 1 14.42 -15.84 14.91
N GLU A 2 14.88 -14.69 15.43
CA GLU A 2 14.21 -13.38 15.28
C GLU A 2 14.06 -12.88 13.84
N ARG A 3 15.06 -13.09 12.98
CA ARG A 3 15.06 -12.56 11.61
C ARG A 3 13.95 -13.11 10.72
N LYS A 4 13.60 -14.41 10.86
CA LYS A 4 12.49 -15.03 10.11
C LYS A 4 11.14 -14.38 10.44
N LYS A 5 10.98 -13.91 11.69
CA LYS A 5 9.79 -13.22 12.20
C LYS A 5 9.62 -11.83 11.58
N ILE A 6 10.72 -11.13 11.33
CA ILE A 6 10.72 -9.78 10.72
C ILE A 6 10.25 -9.84 9.25
N TYR A 7 10.54 -10.90 8.51
CA TYR A 7 10.12 -11.01 7.09
C TYR A 7 8.63 -11.25 6.94
N THR A 8 8.11 -12.19 7.71
CA THR A 8 6.67 -12.45 7.75
C THR A 8 5.93 -11.20 8.22
N PHE A 9 6.54 -10.40 9.10
CA PHE A 9 5.97 -9.14 9.54
C PHE A 9 5.97 -8.07 8.44
N ALA A 10 7.05 -7.89 7.67
CA ALA A 10 7.10 -6.91 6.59
C ALA A 10 6.08 -7.23 5.48
N ASP A 11 5.97 -8.50 5.08
CA ASP A 11 4.97 -8.94 4.09
C ASP A 11 3.54 -8.74 4.61
N PHE A 12 3.29 -9.09 5.88
CA PHE A 12 2.00 -8.90 6.53
C PHE A 12 1.62 -7.41 6.61
N MET A 13 2.53 -6.57 7.10
CA MET A 13 2.32 -5.12 7.20
C MET A 13 2.10 -4.49 5.83
N GLY A 14 2.84 -4.93 4.81
CA GLY A 14 2.61 -4.48 3.44
C GLY A 14 1.18 -4.78 2.97
N GLY A 15 0.66 -5.96 3.29
CA GLY A 15 -0.72 -6.34 2.99
C GLY A 15 -1.74 -5.49 3.75
N VAL A 16 -1.47 -5.19 5.02
CA VAL A 16 -2.31 -4.32 5.85
C VAL A 16 -2.43 -2.92 5.24
N PHE A 17 -1.32 -2.32 4.79
CA PHE A 17 -1.36 -1.01 4.13
C PHE A 17 -2.23 -1.01 2.87
N VAL A 18 -2.12 -2.04 2.03
CA VAL A 18 -2.99 -2.17 0.84
C VAL A 18 -4.46 -2.22 1.24
N ILE A 19 -4.82 -3.03 2.25
CA ILE A 19 -6.21 -3.15 2.73
C ILE A 19 -6.72 -1.83 3.28
N ILE A 20 -5.92 -1.15 4.11
CA ILE A 20 -6.28 0.17 4.66
C ILE A 20 -6.48 1.18 3.53
N GLY A 21 -5.63 1.16 2.50
CA GLY A 21 -5.80 1.99 1.31
C GLY A 21 -7.12 1.77 0.58
N ILE A 22 -7.51 0.50 0.40
CA ILE A 22 -8.79 0.13 -0.24
C ILE A 22 -9.97 0.59 0.61
N ILE A 23 -9.96 0.32 1.91
CA ILE A 23 -11.04 0.73 2.82
C ILE A 23 -11.14 2.26 2.86
N GLY A 24 -10.00 2.96 2.94
CA GLY A 24 -9.93 4.42 2.91
C GLY A 24 -10.50 4.99 1.63
N PHE A 25 -10.11 4.45 0.47
CA PHE A 25 -10.67 4.83 -0.83
C PHE A 25 -12.19 4.68 -0.87
N ILE A 26 -12.71 3.51 -0.47
CA ILE A 26 -14.15 3.25 -0.45
C ILE A 26 -14.86 4.23 0.48
N THR A 27 -14.29 4.50 1.66
CA THR A 27 -14.88 5.42 2.65
C THR A 27 -14.92 6.86 2.13
N ILE A 28 -13.85 7.32 1.46
CA ILE A 28 -13.79 8.66 0.88
C ILE A 28 -14.82 8.80 -0.24
N VAL A 29 -14.84 7.86 -1.19
CA VAL A 29 -15.79 7.91 -2.30
C VAL A 29 -17.23 7.84 -1.78
N ALA A 30 -17.51 6.93 -0.85
CA ALA A 30 -18.85 6.78 -0.27
C ALA A 30 -19.30 7.96 0.61
N SER A 31 -18.40 8.89 0.96
CA SER A 31 -18.76 10.09 1.74
C SER A 31 -19.40 11.19 0.91
N PHE A 32 -19.32 11.10 -0.42
CA PHE A 32 -19.94 12.07 -1.32
C PHE A 32 -21.45 11.86 -1.43
N ASP A 33 -22.21 12.96 -1.43
CA ASP A 33 -23.67 12.94 -1.59
C ASP A 33 -24.08 12.76 -3.05
N TYR A 34 -24.04 11.51 -3.51
CA TYR A 34 -24.45 11.14 -4.87
C TYR A 34 -25.94 11.32 -5.11
N GLU A 35 -26.79 11.23 -4.08
CA GLU A 35 -28.23 11.40 -4.22
C GLU A 35 -28.54 12.86 -4.52
N GLY A 36 -28.02 13.78 -3.70
CA GLY A 36 -28.17 15.22 -3.92
C GLY A 36 -27.55 15.69 -5.25
N TYR A 37 -26.40 15.13 -5.64
CA TYR A 37 -25.78 15.43 -6.93
C TYR A 37 -26.65 15.01 -8.10
N ASN A 38 -27.15 13.77 -8.09
CA ASN A 38 -27.99 13.26 -9.18
C ASN A 38 -29.33 13.99 -9.26
N ASP A 39 -29.94 14.33 -8.12
CA ASP A 39 -31.20 15.08 -8.08
C ASP A 39 -31.05 16.46 -8.74
N LEU A 40 -29.91 17.13 -8.54
CA LEU A 40 -29.59 18.39 -9.21
C LEU A 40 -29.21 18.19 -10.68
N GLU A 41 -28.40 17.19 -11.00
CA GLU A 41 -27.96 16.92 -12.38
C GLU A 41 -29.13 16.55 -13.31
N ASP A 42 -30.12 15.81 -12.80
CA ASP A 42 -31.30 15.37 -13.57
C ASP A 42 -32.43 16.42 -13.61
N SER A 43 -32.28 17.56 -12.92
CA SER A 43 -33.29 18.62 -12.92
C SER A 43 -33.42 19.28 -14.30
N ILE A 44 -34.64 19.33 -14.82
CA ILE A 44 -34.96 19.92 -16.14
C ILE A 44 -34.90 21.45 -16.10
N TYR A 45 -35.09 22.06 -14.92
CA TYR A 45 -35.06 23.50 -14.71
C TYR A 45 -34.27 23.80 -13.44
N LEU A 46 -32.98 24.06 -13.62
CA LEU A 46 -32.15 24.62 -12.56
C LEU A 46 -32.40 26.12 -12.44
N LEU A 47 -32.61 26.58 -11.22
CA LEU A 47 -32.53 28.01 -10.90
C LEU A 47 -31.06 28.44 -10.85
N ASP A 48 -30.76 29.73 -11.03
CA ASP A 48 -29.38 30.27 -10.99
C ASP A 48 -28.61 29.82 -9.72
N GLU A 49 -29.29 29.70 -8.58
CA GLU A 49 -28.69 29.23 -7.31
C GLU A 49 -28.35 27.73 -7.34
N GLU A 50 -29.19 26.93 -8.00
CA GLU A 50 -29.01 25.47 -8.14
C GLU A 50 -27.91 25.14 -9.16
N GLU A 51 -27.73 25.97 -10.21
CA GLU A 51 -26.60 25.86 -11.12
C GLU A 51 -25.26 26.05 -10.40
N VAL A 52 -25.16 27.08 -9.54
CA VAL A 52 -23.98 27.32 -8.71
C VAL A 52 -23.76 26.16 -7.74
N GLN A 53 -24.83 25.62 -7.15
CA GLN A 53 -24.74 24.46 -6.28
C GLN A 53 -24.23 23.21 -7.02
N LEU A 54 -24.74 22.93 -8.22
CA LEU A 54 -24.30 21.82 -9.04
C LEU A 54 -22.82 21.95 -9.41
N GLU A 55 -22.36 23.16 -9.76
CA GLU A 55 -20.94 23.42 -10.04
C GLU A 55 -20.05 23.15 -8.82
N MET A 56 -20.46 23.61 -7.63
CA MET A 56 -19.74 23.32 -6.38
C MET A 56 -19.70 21.82 -6.08
N MET A 57 -20.82 21.11 -6.23
CA MET A 57 -20.88 19.66 -6.00
C MET A 57 -20.03 18.88 -7.00
N LYS A 58 -19.92 19.35 -8.24
CA LYS A 58 -19.05 18.75 -9.26
C LYS A 58 -17.57 18.90 -8.90
N ASP A 59 -17.17 20.07 -8.42
CA ASP A 59 -15.81 20.31 -7.92
C ASP A 59 -15.51 19.43 -6.70
N ASP A 60 -16.47 19.30 -5.78
CA ASP A 60 -16.35 18.41 -4.62
C ASP A 60 -16.27 16.93 -5.02
N LEU A 61 -17.02 16.50 -6.03
CA LEU A 61 -16.96 15.15 -6.58
C LEU A 61 -15.56 14.87 -7.16
N MET A 62 -15.05 15.79 -7.97
CA MET A 62 -13.71 15.68 -8.56
C MET A 62 -12.63 15.63 -7.46
N SER A 63 -12.72 16.49 -6.46
CA SER A 63 -11.83 16.50 -5.30
C SER A 63 -11.88 15.17 -4.53
N THR A 64 -13.08 14.66 -4.27
CA THR A 64 -13.29 13.37 -3.59
C THR A 64 -12.60 12.22 -4.33
N TRP A 65 -12.76 12.15 -5.65
CA TRP A 65 -12.10 11.14 -6.47
C TRP A 65 -10.58 11.28 -6.47
N VAL A 66 -10.06 12.51 -6.59
CA VAL A 66 -8.61 12.78 -6.56
C VAL A 66 -8.01 12.36 -5.21
N VAL A 67 -8.65 12.75 -4.10
CA VAL A 67 -8.20 12.40 -2.74
C VAL A 67 -8.32 10.90 -2.49
N GLY A 68 -9.40 10.28 -2.96
CA GLY A 68 -9.59 8.83 -2.86
C GLY A 68 -8.50 8.07 -3.59
N ILE A 69 -8.28 8.37 -4.87
CA ILE A 69 -7.25 7.71 -5.69
C ILE A 69 -5.86 7.97 -5.12
N GLY A 70 -5.57 9.21 -4.72
CA GLY A 70 -4.31 9.57 -4.08
C GLY A 70 -4.04 8.74 -2.82
N THR A 71 -5.05 8.62 -1.96
CA THR A 71 -4.98 7.79 -0.74
C THR A 71 -4.72 6.33 -1.07
N LEU A 72 -5.42 5.77 -2.08
CA LEU A 72 -5.21 4.39 -2.51
C LEU A 72 -3.78 4.16 -3.01
N LEU A 73 -3.30 5.00 -3.92
CA LEU A 73 -1.99 4.85 -4.55
C LEU A 73 -0.85 4.96 -3.53
N ILE A 74 -0.93 5.90 -2.59
CA ILE A 74 0.08 6.05 -1.54
C ILE A 74 0.14 4.79 -0.67
N ASN A 75 -1.02 4.30 -0.22
CA ASN A 75 -1.08 3.10 0.62
C ASN A 75 -0.59 1.85 -0.12
N VAL A 76 -0.98 1.68 -1.39
CA VAL A 76 -0.50 0.59 -2.25
C VAL A 76 1.01 0.69 -2.46
N ALA A 77 1.54 1.88 -2.74
CA ALA A 77 2.97 2.09 -2.91
C ALA A 77 3.76 1.69 -1.66
N ILE A 78 3.31 2.14 -0.47
CA ILE A 78 3.92 1.76 0.81
C ILE A 78 3.85 0.24 1.00
N GLY A 79 2.70 -0.37 0.75
CA GLY A 79 2.50 -1.81 0.87
C GLY A 79 3.44 -2.62 -0.02
N VAL A 80 3.55 -2.24 -1.30
CA VAL A 80 4.44 -2.89 -2.28
C VAL A 80 5.90 -2.71 -1.90
N VAL A 81 6.32 -1.53 -1.43
CA VAL A 81 7.69 -1.29 -0.98
C VAL A 81 8.03 -2.19 0.20
N LEU A 82 7.15 -2.30 1.20
CA LEU A 82 7.36 -3.18 2.36
C LEU A 82 7.50 -4.64 1.97
N MET A 83 6.61 -5.16 1.11
CA MET A 83 6.70 -6.54 0.60
C MET A 83 7.98 -6.77 -0.22
N THR A 84 8.37 -5.78 -1.04
CA THR A 84 9.58 -5.89 -1.87
C THR A 84 10.84 -5.92 -1.01
N MET A 85 10.91 -5.06 0.02
CA MET A 85 11.99 -5.10 1.00
C MET A 85 12.03 -6.44 1.74
N GLY A 86 10.88 -6.99 2.15
CA GLY A 86 10.78 -8.32 2.77
C GLY A 86 11.41 -9.42 1.89
N LYS A 87 11.09 -9.41 0.58
CA LYS A 87 11.66 -10.33 -0.41
C LYS A 87 13.15 -10.14 -0.63
N ILE A 88 13.63 -8.90 -0.77
CA ILE A 88 15.06 -8.61 -0.97
C ILE A 88 15.88 -9.10 0.22
N VAL A 89 15.43 -8.83 1.45
CA VAL A 89 16.17 -9.28 2.63
C VAL A 89 16.17 -10.80 2.73
N ARG A 90 15.08 -11.48 2.35
CA ARG A 90 15.04 -12.94 2.26
C ARG A 90 16.09 -13.48 1.27
N LEU A 91 16.19 -12.90 0.07
CA LEU A 91 17.18 -13.30 -0.94
C LEU A 91 18.62 -13.08 -0.46
N LEU A 92 18.92 -11.94 0.16
CA LEU A 92 20.25 -11.66 0.70
C LEU A 92 20.68 -12.68 1.77
N GLN A 93 19.74 -13.22 2.54
CA GLN A 93 20.05 -14.24 3.54
C GLN A 93 20.24 -15.63 2.95
N GLU A 94 19.45 -15.96 1.93
CA GLU A 94 19.64 -17.19 1.17
C GLU A 94 21.03 -17.23 0.53
N ILE A 95 21.53 -16.11 0.01
CA ILE A 95 22.88 -16.00 -0.55
C ILE A 95 23.97 -16.02 0.55
N ARG A 96 23.71 -15.43 1.73
CA ARG A 96 24.69 -15.39 2.82
C ARG A 96 24.85 -16.72 3.57
N GLY A 97 23.80 -17.55 3.59
CA GLY A 97 23.84 -18.90 4.20
C GLY A 97 24.93 -19.84 3.65
N PRO A 98 25.08 -20.02 2.33
CA PRO A 98 26.09 -20.91 1.74
C PRO A 98 27.53 -20.39 1.86
N LEU A 99 27.75 -19.09 2.10
CA LEU A 99 29.08 -18.51 2.27
C LEU A 99 29.72 -18.79 3.64
N GLN A 100 28.97 -19.32 4.62
CA GLN A 100 29.52 -19.70 5.94
C GLN A 100 29.89 -21.18 6.05
N THR A 101 29.50 -22.04 5.10
CA THR A 101 29.83 -23.47 5.12
C THR A 101 31.10 -23.82 4.33
N SER A 102 31.79 -22.82 3.78
CA SER A 102 33.00 -23.01 2.97
C SER A 102 34.29 -22.61 3.68
N GLU A 103 34.26 -22.46 5.01
CA GLU A 103 35.50 -22.33 5.79
C GLU A 103 36.21 -23.70 5.75
N PRO A 104 37.42 -23.81 5.18
CA PRO A 104 38.11 -25.09 5.10
C PRO A 104 38.47 -25.51 6.53
N GLU A 105 38.07 -26.72 6.92
CA GLU A 105 38.65 -27.39 8.08
C GLU A 105 40.17 -27.37 7.94
N HIS A 106 40.83 -26.47 8.67
CA HIS A 106 42.24 -26.59 8.96
C HIS A 106 42.38 -27.88 9.78
N LYS A 107 42.60 -28.99 9.08
CA LYS A 107 43.20 -30.18 9.69
C LYS A 107 44.56 -29.73 10.20
N GLU A 108 44.66 -29.48 11.50
CA GLU A 108 45.94 -29.47 12.19
C GLU A 108 46.58 -30.84 11.94
N LEU A 109 47.53 -30.84 11.01
CA LEU A 109 48.56 -31.86 10.92
C LEU A 109 49.40 -31.75 12.20
N THR A 110 49.02 -32.51 13.21
CA THR A 110 49.95 -32.91 14.28
C THR A 110 50.68 -34.16 13.80
N GLU A 111 51.77 -33.94 13.06
CA GLU A 111 52.89 -34.88 13.08
C GLU A 111 53.68 -34.69 14.38
N THR A 112 54.39 -35.75 14.79
CA THR A 112 55.35 -35.90 15.91
C THR A 112 54.71 -36.11 17.29
N ASN A 113 54.99 -37.17 18.06
CA ASN A 113 56.07 -38.18 18.08
C ASN A 113 55.53 -39.51 18.63
#